data_AF-A0A3D8R5F0-F1
#
_entry.id   AF-A0A3D8R5F0-F1
#
_cell.length_a   1.000
_cell.length_b   1.000
_cell.length_c   1.000
_cell.angle_alpha   90.00
_cell.angle_beta   90.00
_cell.angle_gamma   90.00
#
_symmetry.space_group_name_H-M   'P 1'
#
loop_
_entity.id
_entity.type
_entity.pdbx_description
1 polymer ?
#
loop_
_entity_poly.entity_id
_entity_poly.type
_entity_poly.pdbx_seq_one_letter_code
_entity_poly.pdbx_strand_id
1 'polypeptide(L)'
;MFTNEQEYCCFKIFCEKTALRLAGCFDSSLWGRLVLQACDTDPAIRHAVIAIGALDFTLELAHAEPIPAKSPLNMHHKEVQKHHSFALRQYGAAIRQIRNSASEAKVNTRRILLGCLLISCFEMFQGNYHSAVTQIQSGLVLMENWQTDFATNQSEVLGASSPSPYEVENELYQAFARLDIQLMSFVDFRPRETHERMRHFGSTSVQSMPSTFRDLKESRIYIEIIIRRIMHYIGSVSGSKSYNGCLRVASPPLLFQSDSQEVHRMLSKEPERWYQAFKPLWEHACSPDGKAHIHMATALRIYYLISQFSIGIIPMNRSETIPFAAKASEICREIVSLAPTIINYSATRCSTARFSFDLQAVTPLYIVALRCPDPDVRCRALNLLRSCSRREGLWDSHLVANVLSWVTKLEGQDGLKGISATNGPGVTHMMYDFEFEAKYVQVKCQQLGKGSKRPVERILKMSID
;
A
#
# COMPACT_ATOMS: atom_id res chain seq x y z
N MET A 1 27.01 0.07 -21.68
CA MET A 1 26.01 0.20 -20.60
C MET A 1 26.38 -0.62 -19.35
N PHE A 2 26.67 -1.92 -19.50
CA PHE A 2 26.99 -2.83 -18.40
C PHE A 2 28.48 -3.13 -18.33
N THR A 3 29.01 -3.38 -17.13
CA THR A 3 30.44 -3.65 -16.90
C THR A 3 30.76 -5.16 -16.91
N ASN A 4 29.75 -6.01 -16.74
CA ASN A 4 29.90 -7.47 -16.73
C ASN A 4 28.60 -8.18 -17.13
N GLU A 5 28.69 -9.47 -17.43
CA GLU A 5 27.55 -10.31 -17.84
C GLU A 5 26.49 -10.43 -16.74
N GLN A 6 26.91 -10.48 -15.47
CA GLN A 6 25.99 -10.61 -14.33
C GLN A 6 25.06 -9.39 -14.20
N GLU A 7 25.58 -8.18 -14.45
CA GLU A 7 24.78 -6.94 -14.51
C GLU A 7 23.76 -6.99 -15.64
N TYR A 8 24.16 -7.42 -16.85
CA TYR A 8 23.26 -7.56 -17.98
C TYR A 8 22.15 -8.56 -17.70
N CYS A 9 22.47 -9.74 -17.15
CA CYS A 9 21.50 -10.77 -16.81
C CYS A 9 20.48 -10.27 -15.77
N CYS A 10 20.92 -9.60 -14.71
CA CYS A 10 20.01 -9.08 -13.68
C CYS A 10 19.14 -7.92 -14.21
N PHE A 11 19.69 -7.06 -15.08
CA PHE A 11 18.91 -6.05 -15.78
C PHE A 11 17.85 -6.67 -16.68
N LYS A 12 18.21 -7.71 -17.43
CA LYS A 12 17.28 -8.45 -18.29
C LYS A 12 16.15 -9.10 -17.49
N ILE A 13 16.47 -9.71 -16.35
CA ILE A 13 15.46 -10.25 -15.41
C ILE A 13 14.48 -9.16 -14.98
N PHE A 14 14.99 -7.96 -14.67
CA PHE A 14 14.13 -6.85 -14.33
C PHE A 14 13.16 -6.49 -15.46
N CYS A 15 13.69 -6.32 -16.69
CA CYS A 15 12.89 -5.97 -17.86
C CYS A 15 11.81 -7.02 -18.19
N GLU A 16 12.16 -8.30 -18.14
CA GLU A 16 11.29 -9.40 -18.60
C GLU A 16 10.33 -9.90 -17.52
N LYS A 17 10.70 -9.80 -16.24
CA LYS A 17 9.94 -10.38 -15.12
C LYS A 17 9.62 -9.34 -14.04
N THR A 18 10.63 -8.73 -13.44
CA THR A 18 10.44 -7.96 -12.19
C THR A 18 9.56 -6.73 -12.40
N ALA A 19 9.71 -6.00 -13.52
CA ALA A 19 8.89 -4.83 -13.83
C ALA A 19 7.38 -5.14 -13.88
N LEU A 20 7.02 -6.31 -14.43
CA LEU A 20 5.63 -6.78 -14.46
C LEU A 20 5.15 -7.17 -13.06
N ARG A 21 5.99 -7.82 -12.25
CA ARG A 21 5.66 -8.19 -10.85
C ARG A 21 5.40 -6.93 -10.00
N LEU A 22 6.24 -5.91 -10.14
CA LEU A 22 6.10 -4.64 -9.43
C LEU A 22 4.83 -3.89 -9.81
N ALA A 23 4.42 -3.95 -11.08
CA ALA A 23 3.19 -3.30 -11.58
C ALA A 23 1.89 -3.97 -11.07
N GLY A 24 1.95 -5.25 -10.72
CA GLY A 24 0.83 -5.99 -10.15
C GLY A 24 -0.34 -6.15 -11.13
N CYS A 25 -1.52 -5.62 -10.80
CA CYS A 25 -2.70 -5.71 -11.66
C CYS A 25 -2.71 -4.70 -12.80
N PHE A 26 -1.90 -3.64 -12.75
CA PHE A 26 -2.02 -2.52 -13.68
C PHE A 26 -0.83 -2.42 -14.63
N ASP A 27 -0.86 -1.44 -15.54
CA ASP A 27 0.18 -1.22 -16.56
C ASP A 27 1.57 -0.98 -15.94
N SER A 28 2.59 -1.52 -16.59
CA SER A 28 4.00 -1.36 -16.23
C SER A 28 4.64 -0.09 -16.78
N SER A 29 3.92 0.92 -17.27
CA SER A 29 4.55 2.12 -17.88
C SER A 29 5.60 2.80 -16.99
N LEU A 30 5.41 2.82 -15.67
CA LEU A 30 6.42 3.27 -14.72
C LEU A 30 7.68 2.39 -14.77
N TRP A 31 7.52 1.08 -14.54
CA TRP A 31 8.64 0.14 -14.35
C TRP A 31 9.28 -0.31 -15.67
N GLY A 32 8.47 -0.59 -16.68
CA GLY A 32 8.83 -1.11 -18.00
C GLY A 32 9.08 -0.06 -19.07
N ARG A 33 8.85 1.24 -18.79
CA ARG A 33 9.23 2.32 -19.72
C ARG A 33 10.01 3.42 -19.03
N LEU A 34 9.42 4.15 -18.08
CA LEU A 34 10.04 5.34 -17.48
C LEU A 34 11.35 4.99 -16.75
N VAL A 35 11.31 3.99 -15.87
CA VAL A 35 12.49 3.52 -15.11
C VAL A 35 13.57 2.99 -16.05
N LEU A 36 13.20 2.23 -17.09
CA LEU A 36 14.17 1.71 -18.07
C LEU A 36 14.82 2.82 -18.89
N GLN A 37 14.04 3.84 -19.30
CA GLN A 37 14.58 5.03 -19.97
C GLN A 37 15.56 5.78 -19.06
N ALA A 38 15.24 5.92 -17.77
CA ALA A 38 16.15 6.54 -16.80
C ALA A 38 17.46 5.75 -16.63
N CYS A 39 17.42 4.41 -16.69
CA CYS A 39 18.63 3.58 -16.65
C CYS A 39 19.60 3.89 -17.79
N ASP A 40 19.12 4.37 -18.95
CA ASP A 40 20.01 4.70 -20.07
C ASP A 40 20.91 5.89 -19.78
N THR A 41 20.33 6.94 -19.23
CA THR A 41 21.03 8.19 -18.93
C THR A 41 21.73 8.20 -17.58
N ASP A 42 21.26 7.38 -16.62
CA ASP A 42 21.65 7.47 -15.22
C ASP A 42 22.23 6.16 -14.66
N PRO A 43 23.56 6.08 -14.43
CA PRO A 43 24.19 4.91 -13.85
C PRO A 43 23.68 4.54 -12.45
N ALA A 44 23.28 5.51 -11.63
CA ALA A 44 22.83 5.26 -10.27
C ALA A 44 21.47 4.54 -10.28
N ILE A 45 20.56 5.01 -11.13
CA ILE A 45 19.25 4.36 -11.36
C ILE A 45 19.45 2.97 -11.96
N ARG A 46 20.39 2.81 -12.90
CA ARG A 46 20.74 1.51 -13.47
C ARG A 46 21.22 0.52 -12.40
N HIS A 47 22.11 0.93 -11.50
CA HIS A 47 22.57 0.09 -10.39
C HIS A 47 21.40 -0.34 -9.47
N ALA A 48 20.47 0.56 -9.17
CA ALA A 48 19.30 0.24 -8.35
C ALA A 48 18.39 -0.79 -9.03
N VAL A 49 18.13 -0.64 -10.33
CA VAL A 49 17.32 -1.58 -11.13
C VAL A 49 17.97 -2.96 -11.21
N ILE A 50 19.29 -3.01 -11.45
CA ILE A 50 20.06 -4.26 -11.43
C ILE A 50 19.96 -4.92 -10.06
N ALA A 51 20.05 -4.15 -8.97
CA ALA A 51 19.93 -4.66 -7.62
C ALA A 51 18.55 -5.29 -7.36
N ILE A 52 17.47 -4.63 -7.78
CA ILE A 52 16.10 -5.14 -7.65
C ILE A 52 15.92 -6.43 -8.47
N GLY A 53 16.40 -6.48 -9.72
CA GLY A 53 16.35 -7.68 -10.55
C GLY A 53 17.15 -8.85 -9.96
N ALA A 54 18.33 -8.58 -9.39
CA ALA A 54 19.15 -9.58 -8.70
C ALA A 54 18.47 -10.11 -7.42
N LEU A 55 17.76 -9.25 -6.69
CA LEU A 55 17.05 -9.63 -5.47
C LEU A 55 15.81 -10.47 -5.78
N ASP A 56 15.03 -10.09 -6.80
CA ASP A 56 13.90 -10.87 -7.30
C ASP A 56 14.33 -12.27 -7.74
N PHE A 57 15.46 -12.36 -8.46
CA PHE A 57 16.07 -13.64 -8.81
C PHE A 57 16.51 -14.47 -7.60
N THR A 58 17.08 -13.82 -6.58
CA THR A 58 17.51 -14.48 -5.33
C THR A 58 16.33 -15.13 -4.62
N LEU A 59 15.17 -14.46 -4.54
CA LEU A 59 13.96 -15.02 -3.95
C LEU A 59 13.40 -16.17 -4.80
N GLU A 60 13.40 -16.04 -6.13
CA GLU A 60 12.97 -17.12 -7.03
C GLU A 60 13.82 -18.38 -6.82
N LEU A 61 15.14 -18.23 -6.67
CA LEU A 61 16.04 -19.34 -6.35
C LEU A 61 15.76 -19.93 -4.97
N ALA A 62 15.66 -19.12 -3.92
CA ALA A 62 15.48 -19.60 -2.54
C ALA A 62 14.19 -20.43 -2.34
N HIS A 63 13.21 -20.23 -3.21
CA HIS A 63 11.92 -20.91 -3.15
C HIS A 63 11.75 -22.01 -4.20
N ALA A 64 12.71 -22.19 -5.11
CA ALA A 64 12.71 -23.35 -5.99
C ALA A 64 12.97 -24.61 -5.15
N GLU A 65 12.13 -25.64 -5.28
CA GLU A 65 12.39 -26.92 -4.61
C GLU A 65 13.77 -27.45 -5.04
N PRO A 66 14.66 -27.78 -4.09
CA PRO A 66 15.96 -28.35 -4.44
C PRO A 66 15.71 -29.67 -5.16
N ILE A 67 16.11 -29.75 -6.43
CA ILE A 67 16.01 -30.98 -7.24
C ILE A 67 16.75 -32.08 -6.47
N PRO A 68 16.09 -33.16 -6.02
CA PRO A 68 16.66 -34.13 -5.07
C PRO A 68 17.91 -34.89 -5.58
N ALA A 69 18.30 -34.72 -6.85
CA ALA A 69 19.27 -35.58 -7.51
C ALA A 69 20.53 -34.87 -8.07
N LYS A 70 20.68 -33.53 -7.98
CA LYS A 70 21.79 -32.86 -8.71
C LYS A 70 22.58 -31.77 -8.01
N SER A 71 22.17 -31.26 -6.84
CA SER A 71 22.96 -30.25 -6.13
C SER A 71 22.90 -30.47 -4.62
N PRO A 72 24.06 -30.56 -3.92
CA PRO A 72 24.08 -30.56 -2.46
C PRO A 72 23.36 -29.32 -1.93
N LEU A 73 22.51 -29.44 -0.90
CA LEU A 73 21.81 -28.31 -0.25
C LEU A 73 22.73 -27.11 0.06
N ASN A 74 24.01 -27.39 0.37
CA ASN A 74 25.05 -26.40 0.62
C ASN A 74 25.43 -25.57 -0.63
N MET A 75 25.40 -26.16 -1.83
CA MET A 75 25.67 -25.45 -3.10
C MET A 75 24.53 -24.48 -3.42
N HIS A 76 23.27 -24.91 -3.27
CA HIS A 76 22.11 -24.07 -3.48
C HIS A 76 22.10 -22.83 -2.54
N HIS A 77 22.36 -23.05 -1.25
CA HIS A 77 22.47 -21.95 -0.29
C HIS A 77 23.60 -20.97 -0.62
N LYS A 78 24.75 -21.47 -1.09
CA LYS A 78 25.87 -20.63 -1.54
C LYS A 78 25.52 -19.80 -2.77
N GLU A 79 24.78 -20.36 -3.73
CA GLU A 79 24.32 -19.63 -4.92
C GLU A 79 23.34 -18.52 -4.55
N VAL A 80 22.33 -18.81 -3.72
CA VAL A 80 21.39 -17.81 -3.19
C VAL A 80 22.15 -16.68 -2.47
N GLN A 81 23.10 -17.02 -1.60
CA GLN A 81 23.92 -16.03 -0.88
C GLN A 81 24.79 -15.17 -1.80
N LYS A 82 25.33 -15.76 -2.88
CA LYS A 82 26.14 -15.05 -3.89
C LYS A 82 25.29 -14.02 -4.65
N HIS A 83 24.09 -14.40 -5.09
CA HIS A 83 23.17 -13.49 -5.77
C HIS A 83 22.67 -12.38 -4.84
N HIS A 84 22.35 -12.71 -3.58
CA HIS A 84 21.97 -11.73 -2.58
C HIS A 84 23.08 -10.70 -2.33
N SER A 85 24.33 -11.16 -2.18
CA SER A 85 25.49 -10.30 -1.95
C SER A 85 25.79 -9.40 -3.16
N PHE A 86 25.53 -9.88 -4.38
CA PHE A 86 25.61 -9.05 -5.58
C PHE A 86 24.53 -7.96 -5.60
N ALA A 87 23.28 -8.31 -5.25
CA ALA A 87 22.18 -7.34 -5.14
C ALA A 87 22.53 -6.21 -4.17
N LEU A 88 23.03 -6.54 -2.97
CA LEU A 88 23.47 -5.55 -1.96
C LEU A 88 24.62 -4.66 -2.45
N ARG A 89 25.56 -5.21 -3.23
CA ARG A 89 26.68 -4.43 -3.78
C ARG A 89 26.20 -3.38 -4.79
N GLN A 90 25.30 -3.79 -5.68
CA GLN A 90 24.69 -2.91 -6.69
C GLN A 90 23.81 -1.85 -6.00
N TYR A 91 23.03 -2.26 -5.01
CA TYR A 91 22.25 -1.34 -4.18
C TYR A 91 23.13 -0.29 -3.46
N GLY A 92 24.21 -0.74 -2.82
CA GLY A 92 25.17 0.16 -2.18
C GLY A 92 25.86 1.11 -3.16
N ALA A 93 26.10 0.68 -4.40
CA ALA A 93 26.62 1.56 -5.45
C ALA A 93 25.60 2.64 -5.85
N ALA A 94 24.32 2.27 -6.00
CA ALA A 94 23.24 3.20 -6.30
C ALA A 94 23.09 4.28 -5.22
N ILE A 95 23.04 3.89 -3.94
CA ILE A 95 22.91 4.84 -2.82
C ILE A 95 24.07 5.84 -2.81
N ARG A 96 25.32 5.36 -2.95
CA ARG A 96 26.50 6.24 -2.95
C ARG A 96 26.42 7.27 -4.07
N GLN A 97 26.03 6.86 -5.28
CA GLN A 97 25.95 7.77 -6.42
C GLN A 97 24.77 8.76 -6.30
N ILE A 98 23.61 8.33 -5.82
CA ILE A 98 22.46 9.22 -5.58
C ILE A 98 22.82 10.28 -4.53
N ARG A 99 23.49 9.86 -3.44
CA ARG A 99 23.89 10.76 -2.35
C ARG A 99 24.94 11.78 -2.78
N ASN A 100 25.94 11.38 -3.55
CA ASN A 100 27.00 12.28 -4.02
C ASN A 100 26.46 13.35 -4.98
N SER A 101 25.46 13.02 -5.80
CA SER A 101 24.82 13.99 -6.69
C SER A 101 23.88 14.95 -5.95
N ALA A 102 23.34 14.56 -4.79
CA ALA A 102 22.46 15.43 -3.98
C ALA A 102 23.21 16.64 -3.37
N SER A 103 24.55 16.59 -3.30
CA SER A 103 25.39 17.70 -2.86
C SER A 103 25.79 18.69 -3.98
N GLU A 104 25.39 18.45 -5.23
CA GLU A 104 25.69 19.35 -6.35
C GLU A 104 24.62 20.44 -6.51
N ALA A 105 25.04 21.65 -6.92
CA ALA A 105 24.21 22.87 -6.94
C ALA A 105 22.99 22.84 -7.89
N LYS A 106 22.82 21.80 -8.71
CA LYS A 106 21.66 21.62 -9.61
C LYS A 106 21.03 20.25 -9.37
N VAL A 107 20.44 20.10 -8.19
CA VAL A 107 19.70 18.89 -7.82
C VAL A 107 18.54 18.68 -8.80
N ASN A 108 18.58 17.57 -9.54
CA ASN A 108 17.49 17.18 -10.43
C ASN A 108 16.39 16.47 -9.59
N THR A 109 15.29 17.17 -9.32
CA THR A 109 14.13 16.66 -8.57
C THR A 109 13.70 15.26 -9.03
N ARG A 110 13.57 15.07 -10.35
CA ARG A 110 13.20 13.80 -10.97
C ARG A 110 14.15 12.67 -10.62
N ARG A 111 15.47 12.94 -10.64
CA ARG A 111 16.49 11.94 -10.28
C ARG A 111 16.38 11.50 -8.83
N ILE A 112 16.19 12.45 -7.89
CA ILE A 112 16.03 12.10 -6.48
C ILE A 112 14.74 11.32 -6.25
N LEU A 113 13.63 11.73 -6.87
CA LEU A 113 12.36 11.02 -6.77
C LEU A 113 12.47 9.57 -7.29
N LEU A 114 13.15 9.35 -8.42
CA LEU A 114 13.44 8.00 -8.92
C LEU A 114 14.35 7.21 -7.96
N GLY A 115 15.34 7.88 -7.37
CA GLY A 115 16.18 7.30 -6.32
C GLY A 115 15.36 6.83 -5.12
N CYS A 116 14.55 7.71 -4.52
CA CYS A 116 13.67 7.37 -3.40
C CYS A 116 12.69 6.24 -3.75
N LEU A 117 12.11 6.23 -4.97
CA LEU A 117 11.24 5.17 -5.45
C LEU A 117 11.94 3.81 -5.50
N LEU A 118 13.14 3.74 -6.11
CA LEU A 118 13.86 2.49 -6.28
C LEU A 118 14.50 1.99 -4.98
N ILE A 119 15.00 2.90 -4.16
CA ILE A 119 15.55 2.59 -2.83
C ILE A 119 14.44 2.07 -1.93
N SER A 120 13.29 2.75 -1.86
CA SER A 120 12.14 2.24 -1.09
C SER A 120 11.66 0.90 -1.61
N CYS A 121 11.59 0.69 -2.93
CA CYS A 121 11.27 -0.60 -3.51
C CYS A 121 12.23 -1.70 -3.05
N PHE A 122 13.54 -1.49 -3.13
CA PHE A 122 14.54 -2.46 -2.71
C PHE A 122 14.44 -2.78 -1.21
N GLU A 123 14.31 -1.75 -0.37
CA GLU A 123 14.21 -1.92 1.09
C GLU A 123 12.93 -2.67 1.49
N MET A 124 11.79 -2.40 0.84
CA MET A 124 10.55 -3.18 1.05
C MET A 124 10.69 -4.64 0.62
N PHE A 125 11.38 -4.87 -0.49
CA PHE A 125 11.64 -6.21 -1.00
C PHE A 125 12.51 -7.03 -0.03
N GLN A 126 13.51 -6.38 0.58
CA GLN A 126 14.39 -6.97 1.60
C GLN A 126 13.73 -7.09 2.98
N GLY A 127 12.64 -6.34 3.25
CA GLY A 127 11.96 -6.31 4.56
C GLY A 127 12.48 -5.24 5.52
N ASN A 128 13.34 -4.32 5.06
CA ASN A 128 13.90 -3.22 5.85
C ASN A 128 12.92 -2.03 5.86
N TYR A 129 11.77 -2.17 6.52
CA TYR A 129 10.72 -1.17 6.38
C TYR A 129 11.05 0.22 6.98
N HIS A 130 11.97 0.34 7.94
CA HIS A 130 12.44 1.66 8.42
C HIS A 130 12.99 2.51 7.28
N SER A 131 13.95 1.95 6.57
CA SER A 131 14.64 2.62 5.47
C SER A 131 13.64 2.90 4.35
N ALA A 132 12.76 1.95 4.04
CA ALA A 132 11.70 2.17 3.07
C ALA A 132 10.80 3.36 3.44
N VAL A 133 10.28 3.40 4.68
CA VAL A 133 9.43 4.48 5.20
C VAL A 133 10.16 5.82 5.15
N THR A 134 11.42 5.85 5.59
CA THR A 134 12.24 7.08 5.57
C THR A 134 12.41 7.63 4.14
N GLN A 135 12.66 6.74 3.17
CA GLN A 135 12.84 7.12 1.77
C GLN A 135 11.53 7.57 1.11
N ILE A 136 10.42 6.91 1.44
CA ILE A 136 9.08 7.34 1.00
C ILE A 136 8.78 8.73 1.53
N GLN A 137 8.95 8.97 2.83
CA GLN A 137 8.72 10.27 3.46
C GLN A 137 9.60 11.36 2.86
N SER A 138 10.89 11.10 2.65
CA SER A 138 11.82 12.05 2.02
C SER A 138 11.36 12.44 0.62
N GLY A 139 10.92 11.46 -0.19
CA GLY A 139 10.42 11.72 -1.54
C GLY A 139 9.06 12.43 -1.55
N LEU A 140 8.17 12.15 -0.59
CA LEU A 140 6.90 12.87 -0.45
C LEU A 140 7.11 14.34 -0.08
N VAL A 141 8.03 14.64 0.85
CA VAL A 141 8.39 16.02 1.20
C VAL A 141 9.00 16.75 -0.01
N LEU A 142 9.89 16.09 -0.75
CA LEU A 142 10.45 16.66 -1.97
C LEU A 142 9.36 16.96 -3.02
N MET A 143 8.42 16.04 -3.22
CA MET A 143 7.29 16.23 -4.12
C MET A 143 6.42 17.43 -3.69
N GLU A 144 6.09 17.53 -2.40
CA GLU A 144 5.28 18.63 -1.87
C GLU A 144 5.96 20.00 -2.03
N ASN A 145 7.27 20.08 -1.72
CA ASN A 145 8.04 21.31 -1.90
C ASN A 145 8.08 21.73 -3.37
N TRP A 146 8.40 20.78 -4.25
CA TRP A 146 8.39 21.00 -5.70
C TRP A 146 7.03 21.50 -6.20
N GLN A 147 5.93 20.89 -5.76
CA GLN A 147 4.59 21.36 -6.12
C GLN A 147 4.28 22.77 -5.62
N THR A 148 4.76 23.12 -4.42
CA THR A 148 4.55 24.46 -3.83
C THR A 148 5.30 25.53 -4.62
N ASP A 149 6.54 25.24 -5.03
CA ASP A 149 7.34 26.11 -5.89
C ASP A 149 6.69 26.30 -7.27
N PHE A 150 5.98 25.29 -7.78
CA PHE A 150 5.19 25.40 -9.01
C PHE A 150 3.88 26.21 -8.81
N ALA A 151 3.14 25.97 -7.72
CA ALA A 151 1.86 26.61 -7.45
C ALA A 151 1.96 28.11 -7.14
N THR A 152 3.11 28.55 -6.61
CA THR A 152 3.39 29.98 -6.45
C THR A 152 3.57 30.70 -7.80
N ASN A 153 3.87 29.94 -8.86
CA ASN A 153 4.15 30.46 -10.21
C ASN A 153 2.99 30.26 -11.22
N GLN A 154 2.09 29.28 -11.02
CA GLN A 154 0.89 29.03 -11.86
C GLN A 154 -0.28 28.43 -11.04
N SER A 155 -1.51 28.52 -11.57
CA SER A 155 -2.81 28.16 -10.95
C SER A 155 -2.90 26.78 -10.26
N GLU A 156 -3.97 26.58 -9.47
CA GLU A 156 -4.27 25.49 -8.52
C GLU A 156 -3.59 24.13 -8.75
N VAL A 157 -3.06 23.54 -7.66
CA VAL A 157 -2.43 22.21 -7.66
C VAL A 157 -3.41 21.13 -8.10
N LEU A 158 -3.20 20.58 -9.29
CA LEU A 158 -3.95 19.45 -9.82
C LEU A 158 -3.58 18.15 -9.07
N GLY A 159 -4.58 17.46 -8.53
CA GLY A 159 -4.38 16.16 -7.89
C GLY A 159 -4.23 15.00 -8.87
N ALA A 160 -4.79 15.15 -10.08
CA ALA A 160 -4.88 14.08 -11.09
C ALA A 160 -3.61 13.85 -11.91
N SER A 161 -2.75 14.86 -12.04
CA SER A 161 -1.57 14.82 -12.90
C SER A 161 -0.45 15.67 -12.33
N SER A 162 0.77 15.41 -12.80
CA SER A 162 1.92 16.26 -12.54
C SER A 162 1.65 17.68 -13.05
N PRO A 163 1.96 18.73 -12.24
CA PRO A 163 1.92 20.12 -12.68
C PRO A 163 2.88 20.43 -13.84
N SER A 164 3.98 19.68 -13.95
CA SER A 164 4.95 19.81 -15.04
C SER A 164 5.41 18.41 -15.49
N PRO A 165 4.65 17.75 -16.40
CA PRO A 165 4.95 16.41 -16.88
C PRO A 165 6.31 16.27 -17.59
N TYR A 166 6.88 17.38 -18.07
CA TYR A 166 8.20 17.43 -18.71
C TYR A 166 9.35 17.37 -17.70
N GLU A 167 9.13 17.83 -16.47
CA GLU A 167 10.12 17.76 -15.39
C GLU A 167 9.93 16.49 -14.55
N VAL A 168 8.70 16.20 -14.14
CA VAL A 168 8.32 15.01 -13.38
C VAL A 168 7.15 14.36 -14.08
N GLU A 169 7.33 13.17 -14.64
CA GLU A 169 6.29 12.49 -15.39
C GLU A 169 5.10 12.08 -14.51
N ASN A 170 3.92 11.96 -15.13
CA ASN A 170 2.69 11.56 -14.45
C ASN A 170 2.82 10.20 -13.75
N GLU A 171 3.52 9.25 -14.35
CA GLU A 171 3.71 7.91 -13.77
C GLU A 171 4.48 7.97 -12.44
N LEU A 172 5.53 8.79 -12.39
CA LEU A 172 6.34 8.98 -11.18
C LEU A 172 5.55 9.75 -10.12
N TYR A 173 4.83 10.79 -10.53
CA TYR A 173 3.93 11.54 -9.66
C TYR A 173 2.88 10.64 -9.00
N GLN A 174 2.19 9.82 -9.79
CA GLN A 174 1.19 8.87 -9.30
C GLN A 174 1.82 7.76 -8.43
N ALA A 175 3.08 7.38 -8.68
CA ALA A 175 3.78 6.43 -7.81
C ALA A 175 3.92 6.96 -6.38
N PHE A 176 4.22 8.25 -6.22
CA PHE A 176 4.28 8.88 -4.90
C PHE A 176 2.91 9.02 -4.24
N ALA A 177 1.85 9.29 -5.01
CA ALA A 177 0.48 9.24 -4.47
C ALA A 177 0.13 7.85 -3.91
N ARG A 178 0.56 6.77 -4.57
CA ARG A 178 0.39 5.39 -4.08
C ARG A 178 1.25 5.09 -2.85
N LEU A 179 2.49 5.55 -2.84
CA LEU A 179 3.39 5.41 -1.69
C LEU A 179 2.84 6.14 -0.45
N ASP A 180 2.18 7.29 -0.63
CA ASP A 180 1.52 8.02 0.45
C ASP A 180 0.38 7.20 1.08
N ILE A 181 -0.46 6.57 0.25
CA ILE A 181 -1.51 5.65 0.71
C ILE A 181 -0.88 4.45 1.44
N GLN A 182 0.20 3.87 0.91
CA GLN A 182 0.91 2.77 1.57
C GLN A 182 1.43 3.14 2.94
N LEU A 183 2.11 4.28 3.04
CA LEU A 183 2.61 4.81 4.30
C LEU A 183 1.46 4.98 5.30
N MET A 184 0.40 5.72 4.95
CA MET A 184 -0.78 5.92 5.82
C MET A 184 -1.45 4.62 6.25
N SER A 185 -1.54 3.65 5.34
CA SER A 185 -2.15 2.36 5.64
C SER A 185 -1.32 1.55 6.64
N PHE A 186 0.02 1.62 6.57
CA PHE A 186 0.91 0.76 7.36
C PHE A 186 1.49 1.43 8.60
N VAL A 187 2.07 2.62 8.48
CA VAL A 187 2.58 3.41 9.61
C VAL A 187 2.82 4.86 9.19
N ASP A 188 2.26 5.80 9.94
CA ASP A 188 2.40 7.22 9.68
C ASP A 188 2.77 7.98 10.97
N PHE A 189 3.81 8.78 10.86
CA PHE A 189 4.34 9.60 11.95
C PHE A 189 4.18 11.10 11.67
N ARG A 190 3.51 11.46 10.57
CA ARG A 190 3.31 12.85 10.21
C ARG A 190 2.38 13.54 11.22
N PRO A 191 2.64 14.82 11.49
CA PRO A 191 1.85 15.56 12.46
C PRO A 191 0.45 15.86 11.90
N ARG A 192 -0.51 16.11 12.81
CA ARG A 192 -1.93 16.33 12.48
C ARG A 192 -2.12 17.44 11.45
N GLU A 193 -1.32 18.51 11.55
CA GLU A 193 -1.36 19.68 10.67
C GLU A 193 -1.07 19.30 9.21
N THR A 194 -0.21 18.30 8.98
CA THR A 194 0.05 17.78 7.63
C THR A 194 -1.20 17.07 7.08
N HIS A 195 -1.88 16.29 7.92
CA HIS A 195 -3.13 15.64 7.53
C HIS A 195 -4.28 16.63 7.29
N GLU A 196 -4.37 17.69 8.09
CA GLU A 196 -5.35 18.78 7.90
C GLU A 196 -5.14 19.50 6.58
N ARG A 197 -3.90 19.78 6.19
CA ARG A 197 -3.57 20.34 4.87
C ARG A 197 -3.93 19.37 3.75
N MET A 198 -3.49 18.12 3.86
CA MET A 198 -3.52 17.16 2.76
C MET A 198 -4.91 16.52 2.50
N ARG A 199 -5.85 16.59 3.45
CA ARG A 199 -7.24 16.09 3.23
C ARG A 199 -8.00 16.85 2.14
N HIS A 200 -7.56 18.07 1.81
CA HIS A 200 -8.14 18.89 0.74
C HIS A 200 -7.41 18.73 -0.61
N PHE A 201 -6.27 18.05 -0.63
CA PHE A 201 -5.43 17.92 -1.83
C PHE A 201 -6.19 17.26 -2.98
N GLY A 202 -6.20 17.90 -4.15
CA GLY A 202 -6.89 17.37 -5.34
C GLY A 202 -8.41 17.48 -5.30
N SER A 203 -8.98 18.24 -4.36
CA SER A 203 -10.42 18.48 -4.27
C SER A 203 -10.99 19.06 -5.58
N THR A 204 -10.33 20.04 -6.18
CA THR A 204 -10.76 20.61 -7.48
C THR A 204 -10.80 19.54 -8.59
N SER A 205 -9.78 18.67 -8.64
CA SER A 205 -9.75 17.56 -9.60
C SER A 205 -10.94 16.61 -9.38
N VAL A 206 -11.22 16.24 -8.13
CA VAL A 206 -12.36 15.36 -7.83
C VAL A 206 -13.69 16.05 -8.16
N GLN A 207 -13.82 17.36 -7.93
CA GLN A 207 -15.02 18.14 -8.30
C GLN A 207 -15.28 18.13 -9.81
N SER A 208 -14.23 18.15 -10.65
CA SER A 208 -14.31 18.06 -12.11
C SER A 208 -14.28 16.63 -12.66
N MET A 209 -14.45 15.61 -11.80
CA MET A 209 -14.47 14.20 -12.21
C MET A 209 -15.61 13.94 -13.22
N PRO A 210 -15.34 13.24 -14.33
CA PRO A 210 -16.33 12.98 -15.36
C PRO A 210 -17.46 12.07 -14.86
N SER A 211 -18.62 12.14 -15.52
CA SER A 211 -19.77 11.26 -15.24
C SER A 211 -19.58 9.83 -15.71
N THR A 212 -18.61 9.58 -16.60
CA THR A 212 -18.17 8.27 -17.08
C THR A 212 -16.68 8.31 -17.37
N PHE A 213 -15.94 7.27 -16.99
CA PHE A 213 -14.52 7.18 -17.31
C PHE A 213 -14.26 6.57 -18.69
N ARG A 214 -13.22 7.06 -19.37
CA ARG A 214 -12.72 6.55 -20.65
C ARG A 214 -12.19 5.12 -20.52
N ASP A 215 -11.40 4.87 -19.48
CA ASP A 215 -10.76 3.59 -19.25
C ASP A 215 -10.46 3.37 -17.75
N LEU A 216 -9.98 2.17 -17.43
CA LEU A 216 -9.65 1.79 -16.05
C LEU A 216 -8.51 2.64 -15.49
N LYS A 217 -7.60 3.18 -16.32
CA LYS A 217 -6.47 4.01 -15.88
C LYS A 217 -6.95 5.39 -15.43
N GLU A 218 -7.85 6.02 -16.16
CA GLU A 218 -8.48 7.28 -15.75
C GLU A 218 -9.24 7.10 -14.43
N SER A 219 -10.04 6.04 -14.32
CA SER A 219 -10.78 5.77 -13.08
C SER A 219 -9.84 5.58 -11.87
N ARG A 220 -8.68 4.95 -12.08
CA ARG A 220 -7.66 4.72 -11.05
C ARG A 220 -7.13 6.02 -10.46
N ILE A 221 -6.86 7.02 -11.30
CA ILE A 221 -6.35 8.32 -10.88
C ILE A 221 -7.30 8.94 -9.84
N TYR A 222 -8.60 8.97 -10.15
CA TYR A 222 -9.59 9.59 -9.27
C TYR A 222 -9.79 8.83 -7.96
N ILE A 223 -9.85 7.49 -7.97
CA ILE A 223 -10.05 6.73 -6.73
C ILE A 223 -8.84 6.84 -5.80
N GLU A 224 -7.62 6.93 -6.35
CA GLU A 224 -6.40 7.15 -5.54
C GLU A 224 -6.44 8.51 -4.84
N ILE A 225 -6.89 9.58 -5.51
CA ILE A 225 -7.08 10.89 -4.86
C ILE A 225 -8.11 10.79 -3.74
N ILE A 226 -9.26 10.15 -3.99
CA ILE A 226 -10.33 9.99 -3.01
C ILE A 226 -9.84 9.22 -1.77
N ILE A 227 -9.17 8.07 -1.97
CA ILE A 227 -8.61 7.27 -0.88
C ILE A 227 -7.60 8.09 -0.08
N ARG A 228 -6.67 8.78 -0.75
CA ARG A 228 -5.62 9.57 -0.10
C ARG A 228 -6.24 10.66 0.78
N ARG A 229 -7.24 11.38 0.27
CA ARG A 229 -7.97 12.41 1.02
C ARG A 229 -8.74 11.83 2.21
N ILE A 230 -9.40 10.69 2.04
CA ILE A 230 -10.08 9.99 3.15
C ILE A 230 -9.07 9.60 4.23
N MET A 231 -7.92 9.03 3.86
CA MET A 231 -6.88 8.66 4.84
C MET A 231 -6.30 9.87 5.56
N HIS A 232 -6.04 10.99 4.86
CA HIS A 232 -5.64 12.22 5.54
C HIS A 232 -6.73 12.80 6.42
N TYR A 233 -8.01 12.73 6.02
CA TYR A 233 -9.11 13.13 6.88
C TYR A 233 -9.15 12.29 8.17
N ILE A 234 -9.06 10.96 8.05
CA ILE A 234 -8.98 10.05 9.20
C ILE A 234 -7.79 10.44 10.09
N GLY A 235 -6.61 10.68 9.51
CA GLY A 235 -5.41 11.13 10.23
C GLY A 235 -5.63 12.47 10.96
N SER A 236 -6.32 13.43 10.33
CA SER A 236 -6.58 14.76 10.90
C SER A 236 -7.51 14.73 12.11
N VAL A 237 -8.47 13.80 12.13
CA VAL A 237 -9.39 13.62 13.26
C VAL A 237 -8.86 12.61 14.29
N SER A 238 -7.80 11.87 13.95
CA SER A 238 -7.12 10.94 14.84
C SER A 238 -6.14 11.69 15.73
N GLY A 239 -6.49 11.94 17.00
CA GLY A 239 -5.64 12.69 17.95
C GLY A 239 -4.37 11.97 18.47
N SER A 240 -3.70 11.12 17.66
CA SER A 240 -2.52 10.36 18.09
C SER A 240 -1.21 10.85 17.49
N LYS A 241 -0.10 10.63 18.21
CA LYS A 241 1.27 10.90 17.74
C LYS A 241 1.77 9.90 16.67
N SER A 242 1.07 8.77 16.49
CA SER A 242 1.33 7.79 15.43
C SER A 242 0.01 7.26 14.89
N TYR A 243 -0.15 7.30 13.57
CA TYR A 243 -1.34 6.92 12.83
C TYR A 243 -1.08 5.65 12.02
N ASN A 244 -2.02 4.72 12.07
CA ASN A 244 -2.11 3.65 11.08
C ASN A 244 -3.58 3.59 10.65
N GLY A 245 -3.81 3.91 9.38
CA GLY A 245 -5.14 4.05 8.80
C GLY A 245 -5.95 2.77 8.74
N CYS A 246 -5.31 1.61 8.77
CA CYS A 246 -6.00 0.31 8.82
C CYS A 246 -6.36 -0.13 10.24
N LEU A 247 -5.81 0.50 11.28
CA LEU A 247 -5.83 -0.02 12.65
C LEU A 247 -6.68 0.73 13.65
N ARG A 248 -6.92 2.03 13.48
CA ARG A 248 -7.65 2.78 14.51
C ARG A 248 -9.16 2.74 14.33
N VAL A 249 -9.86 2.43 15.42
CA VAL A 249 -11.21 2.90 15.66
C VAL A 249 -10.98 4.30 16.22
N ALA A 250 -11.24 5.34 15.45
CA ALA A 250 -11.35 6.65 16.06
C ALA A 250 -12.54 6.55 17.02
N SER A 251 -12.30 6.69 18.33
CA SER A 251 -13.38 7.16 19.20
C SER A 251 -13.84 8.48 18.57
N PRO A 252 -15.14 8.66 18.28
CA PRO A 252 -15.62 9.94 17.79
C PRO A 252 -15.09 11.02 18.73
N PRO A 253 -14.40 12.05 18.23
CA PRO A 253 -14.13 13.21 19.06
C PRO A 253 -15.49 13.65 19.63
N LEU A 254 -15.59 13.80 20.94
CA LEU A 254 -16.83 14.27 21.59
C LEU A 254 -17.28 15.64 21.04
N LEU A 255 -16.40 16.32 20.28
CA LEU A 255 -16.64 17.57 19.57
C LEU A 255 -16.05 17.46 18.16
N PHE A 256 -16.85 17.04 17.17
CA PHE A 256 -16.51 17.34 15.78
C PHE A 256 -16.61 18.85 15.60
N GLN A 257 -15.50 19.50 15.26
CA GLN A 257 -15.54 20.90 14.82
C GLN A 257 -16.40 21.00 13.54
N SER A 258 -17.08 22.13 13.35
CA SER A 258 -17.98 22.36 12.21
C SER A 258 -17.34 22.08 10.85
N ASP A 259 -16.10 22.53 10.66
CA ASP A 259 -15.30 22.29 9.46
C ASP A 259 -15.06 20.78 9.21
N SER A 260 -14.77 20.00 10.25
CA SER A 260 -14.59 18.54 10.12
C SER A 260 -15.86 17.81 9.72
N GLN A 261 -17.04 18.35 10.04
CA GLN A 261 -18.34 17.80 9.62
C GLN A 261 -18.65 18.10 8.15
N GLU A 262 -18.26 19.27 7.65
CA GLU A 262 -18.40 19.62 6.23
C GLU A 262 -17.49 18.74 5.37
N VAL A 263 -16.22 18.60 5.76
CA VAL A 263 -15.27 17.72 5.08
C VAL A 263 -15.77 16.27 5.07
N HIS A 264 -16.30 15.76 6.18
CA HIS A 264 -16.87 14.41 6.24
C HIS A 264 -18.02 14.23 5.23
N ARG A 265 -18.97 15.17 5.20
CA ARG A 265 -20.14 15.11 4.30
C ARG A 265 -19.74 15.16 2.83
N MET A 266 -18.70 15.94 2.50
CA MET A 266 -18.14 15.98 1.16
C MET A 266 -17.50 14.63 0.81
N LEU A 267 -16.53 14.16 1.61
CA LEU A 267 -15.79 12.94 1.34
C LEU A 267 -16.68 11.68 1.30
N SER A 268 -17.77 11.65 2.06
CA SER A 268 -18.71 10.51 2.05
C SER A 268 -19.46 10.35 0.71
N LYS A 269 -19.57 11.42 -0.09
CA LYS A 269 -20.27 11.40 -1.39
C LYS A 269 -19.35 11.05 -2.56
N GLU A 270 -18.05 11.32 -2.42
CA GLU A 270 -17.09 11.20 -3.53
C GLU A 270 -16.94 9.77 -4.05
N PRO A 271 -16.79 8.71 -3.21
CA PRO A 271 -16.65 7.37 -3.75
C PRO A 271 -17.91 6.89 -4.45
N GLU A 272 -19.09 7.29 -4.01
CA GLU A 272 -20.34 6.93 -4.70
C GLU A 272 -20.43 7.59 -6.07
N ARG A 273 -20.10 8.88 -6.17
CA ARG A 273 -20.01 9.56 -7.47
C ARG A 273 -18.97 8.89 -8.38
N TRP A 274 -17.84 8.45 -7.82
CA TRP A 274 -16.83 7.70 -8.56
C TRP A 274 -17.37 6.36 -9.05
N TYR A 275 -18.11 5.63 -8.22
CA TYR A 275 -18.66 4.34 -8.61
C TYR A 275 -19.69 4.46 -9.74
N GLN A 276 -20.52 5.50 -9.73
CA GLN A 276 -21.44 5.75 -10.85
C GLN A 276 -20.70 5.95 -12.19
N ALA A 277 -19.57 6.66 -12.18
CA ALA A 277 -18.73 6.83 -13.37
C ALA A 277 -17.93 5.58 -13.77
N PHE A 278 -17.58 4.73 -12.80
CA PHE A 278 -16.87 3.47 -13.00
C PHE A 278 -17.77 2.30 -13.43
N LYS A 279 -19.05 2.35 -13.07
CA LYS A 279 -20.01 1.26 -13.29
C LYS A 279 -20.03 0.71 -14.72
N PRO A 280 -20.01 1.52 -15.80
CA PRO A 280 -19.97 0.98 -17.16
C PRO A 280 -18.71 0.14 -17.44
N LEU A 281 -17.56 0.55 -16.91
CA LEU A 281 -16.30 -0.19 -17.06
C LEU A 281 -16.32 -1.50 -16.26
N TRP A 282 -16.95 -1.50 -15.08
CA TRP A 282 -17.16 -2.71 -14.28
C TRP A 282 -18.05 -3.73 -15.00
N GLU A 283 -19.18 -3.26 -15.54
CA GLU A 283 -20.12 -4.11 -16.29
C GLU A 283 -19.46 -4.69 -17.53
N HIS A 284 -18.69 -3.89 -18.27
CA HIS A 284 -17.91 -4.36 -19.41
C HIS A 284 -16.86 -5.40 -18.98
N ALA A 285 -16.10 -5.16 -17.91
CA ALA A 285 -15.09 -6.10 -17.43
C ALA A 285 -15.68 -7.45 -16.99
N CYS A 286 -16.91 -7.46 -16.47
CA CYS A 286 -17.67 -8.66 -16.12
C CYS A 286 -18.22 -9.42 -17.34
N SER A 287 -18.33 -8.77 -18.50
CA SER A 287 -18.78 -9.40 -19.75
C SER A 287 -17.69 -10.32 -20.33
N PRO A 288 -18.04 -11.28 -21.22
CA PRO A 288 -17.07 -12.13 -21.89
C PRO A 288 -15.94 -11.36 -22.59
N ASP A 289 -16.28 -10.21 -23.19
CA ASP A 289 -15.35 -9.39 -23.98
C ASP A 289 -14.34 -8.63 -23.10
N GLY A 290 -14.72 -8.29 -21.86
CA GLY A 290 -13.88 -7.53 -20.93
C GLY A 290 -13.04 -8.38 -19.97
N LYS A 291 -13.13 -9.72 -20.03
CA LYS A 291 -12.47 -10.63 -19.08
C LYS A 291 -10.96 -10.45 -18.99
N ALA A 292 -10.30 -9.98 -20.05
CA ALA A 292 -8.86 -9.71 -20.04
C ALA A 292 -8.46 -8.67 -18.97
N HIS A 293 -9.37 -7.77 -18.59
CA HIS A 293 -9.12 -6.68 -17.66
C HIS A 293 -9.87 -6.80 -16.32
N ILE A 294 -10.51 -7.96 -16.06
CA ILE A 294 -11.29 -8.19 -14.84
C ILE A 294 -10.50 -7.98 -13.55
N HIS A 295 -9.21 -8.31 -13.53
CA HIS A 295 -8.34 -8.14 -12.36
C HIS A 295 -8.14 -6.66 -12.02
N MET A 296 -7.92 -5.78 -13.02
CA MET A 296 -7.85 -4.33 -12.81
C MET A 296 -9.17 -3.77 -12.31
N ALA A 297 -10.28 -4.14 -12.96
CA ALA A 297 -11.61 -3.69 -12.54
C ALA A 297 -11.94 -4.17 -11.12
N THR A 298 -11.53 -5.40 -10.76
CA THR A 298 -11.70 -5.96 -9.42
C THR A 298 -10.88 -5.20 -8.38
N ALA A 299 -9.63 -4.86 -8.66
CA ALA A 299 -8.80 -4.05 -7.76
C ALA A 299 -9.45 -2.67 -7.50
N LEU A 300 -9.94 -2.02 -8.55
CA LEU A 300 -10.64 -0.74 -8.46
C LEU A 300 -11.97 -0.84 -7.69
N ARG A 301 -12.72 -1.94 -7.86
CA ARG A 301 -13.92 -2.20 -7.08
C ARG A 301 -13.59 -2.36 -5.59
N ILE A 302 -12.52 -3.08 -5.26
CA ILE A 302 -12.04 -3.22 -3.88
C ILE A 302 -11.59 -1.87 -3.30
N TYR A 303 -10.92 -1.01 -4.08
CA TYR A 303 -10.56 0.34 -3.66
C TYR A 303 -11.78 1.19 -3.30
N TYR A 304 -12.83 1.17 -4.14
CA TYR A 304 -14.10 1.81 -3.82
C TYR A 304 -14.71 1.27 -2.52
N LEU A 305 -14.80 -0.05 -2.38
CA LEU A 305 -15.35 -0.69 -1.19
C LEU A 305 -14.59 -0.30 0.09
N ILE A 306 -13.26 -0.27 0.04
CA ILE A 306 -12.43 0.17 1.17
C ILE A 306 -12.58 1.66 1.45
N SER A 307 -12.74 2.50 0.44
CA SER A 307 -12.97 3.93 0.65
C SER A 307 -14.30 4.19 1.39
N GLN A 308 -15.38 3.47 0.99
CA GLN A 308 -16.68 3.49 1.66
C GLN A 308 -16.60 2.97 3.09
N PHE A 309 -15.88 1.86 3.30
CA PHE A 309 -15.64 1.33 4.63
C PHE A 309 -14.88 2.34 5.52
N SER A 310 -13.80 2.91 5.00
CA SER A 310 -12.88 3.78 5.76
C SER A 310 -13.52 5.11 6.17
N ILE A 311 -14.39 5.68 5.34
CA ILE A 311 -15.13 6.89 5.72
C ILE A 311 -16.23 6.58 6.74
N GLY A 312 -16.98 5.49 6.54
CA GLY A 312 -18.13 5.17 7.38
C GLY A 312 -17.78 4.66 8.79
N ILE A 313 -16.55 4.19 9.03
CA ILE A 313 -16.07 3.87 10.39
C ILE A 313 -15.90 5.11 11.29
N ILE A 314 -15.98 6.33 10.73
CA ILE A 314 -16.01 7.59 11.49
C ILE A 314 -17.46 8.12 11.46
N PRO A 315 -18.37 7.62 12.30
CA PRO A 315 -19.75 8.12 12.31
C PRO A 315 -19.80 9.55 12.83
N MET A 316 -20.61 10.42 12.20
CA MET A 316 -20.81 11.80 12.68
C MET A 316 -21.63 11.84 13.97
N ASN A 317 -22.50 10.83 14.16
CA ASN A 317 -23.38 10.69 15.31
C ASN A 317 -23.72 9.21 15.59
N ARG A 318 -24.34 8.94 16.76
CA ARG A 318 -24.72 7.57 17.15
C ARG A 318 -25.80 6.96 16.25
N SER A 319 -26.68 7.77 15.65
CA SER A 319 -27.74 7.28 14.76
C SER A 319 -27.20 6.68 13.46
N GLU A 320 -26.05 7.13 12.98
CA GLU A 320 -25.38 6.58 11.78
C GLU A 320 -24.62 5.27 12.04
N THR A 321 -24.37 4.92 13.30
CA THR A 321 -23.55 3.75 13.66
C THR A 321 -24.22 2.41 13.30
N ILE A 322 -25.54 2.30 13.56
CA ILE A 322 -26.29 1.05 13.33
C ILE A 322 -26.49 0.78 11.82
N PRO A 323 -26.95 1.73 10.99
CA PRO A 323 -27.04 1.53 9.55
C PRO A 323 -25.70 1.16 8.91
N PHE A 324 -24.61 1.76 9.39
CA PHE A 324 -23.28 1.46 8.86
C PHE A 324 -22.83 0.04 9.18
N ALA A 325 -23.16 -0.54 10.33
CA ALA A 325 -22.76 -1.90 10.68
C ALA A 325 -23.27 -2.94 9.66
N ALA A 326 -24.53 -2.84 9.23
CA ALA A 326 -25.08 -3.70 8.19
C ALA A 326 -24.36 -3.50 6.85
N LYS A 327 -24.12 -2.23 6.49
CA LYS A 327 -23.41 -1.89 5.25
C LYS A 327 -21.96 -2.38 5.24
N ALA A 328 -21.27 -2.28 6.38
CA ALA A 328 -19.92 -2.77 6.59
C ALA A 328 -19.84 -4.29 6.38
N SER A 329 -20.82 -5.05 6.86
CA SER A 329 -20.90 -6.50 6.62
C SER A 329 -21.06 -6.84 5.13
N GLU A 330 -21.89 -6.11 4.38
CA GLU A 330 -22.02 -6.28 2.92
C GLU A 330 -20.69 -6.01 2.20
N ILE A 331 -20.07 -4.86 2.52
CA ILE A 331 -18.78 -4.46 1.95
C ILE A 331 -17.71 -5.53 2.21
N CYS A 332 -17.61 -6.03 3.44
CA CYS A 332 -16.65 -7.06 3.79
C CYS A 332 -16.87 -8.38 3.03
N ARG A 333 -18.12 -8.80 2.84
CA ARG A 333 -18.45 -10.01 2.06
C ARG A 333 -18.04 -9.86 0.61
N GLU A 334 -18.29 -8.70 0.02
CA GLU A 334 -17.92 -8.41 -1.37
C GLU A 334 -16.40 -8.36 -1.55
N ILE A 335 -15.64 -7.73 -0.62
CA ILE A 335 -14.17 -7.75 -0.68
C ILE A 335 -13.63 -9.19 -0.66
N VAL A 336 -14.16 -10.04 0.23
CA VAL A 336 -13.74 -11.45 0.34
C VAL A 336 -14.11 -12.26 -0.90
N SER A 337 -15.23 -11.98 -1.57
CA SER A 337 -15.60 -12.67 -2.80
C SER A 337 -14.76 -12.23 -4.01
N LEU A 338 -14.28 -10.98 -4.01
CA LEU A 338 -13.47 -10.40 -5.09
C LEU A 338 -11.97 -10.72 -4.98
N ALA A 339 -11.45 -10.84 -3.75
CA ALA A 339 -10.02 -11.06 -3.50
C ALA A 339 -9.40 -12.26 -4.25
N PRO A 340 -10.07 -13.43 -4.40
CA PRO A 340 -9.54 -14.55 -5.17
C PRO A 340 -9.16 -14.21 -6.61
N THR A 341 -9.89 -13.31 -7.28
CA THR A 341 -9.57 -12.88 -8.66
C THR A 341 -8.18 -12.23 -8.72
N ILE A 342 -7.83 -11.42 -7.74
CA ILE A 342 -6.53 -10.74 -7.64
C ILE A 342 -5.41 -11.72 -7.28
N ILE A 343 -5.67 -12.59 -6.29
CA ILE A 343 -4.71 -13.59 -5.81
C ILE A 343 -4.36 -14.57 -6.94
N ASN A 344 -5.38 -15.08 -7.65
CA ASN A 344 -5.21 -16.02 -8.75
C ASN A 344 -4.53 -15.37 -9.96
N TYR A 345 -4.86 -14.11 -10.28
CA TYR A 345 -4.21 -13.39 -11.37
C TYR A 345 -2.69 -13.32 -11.17
N SER A 346 -2.22 -12.97 -9.97
CA SER A 346 -0.78 -12.98 -9.67
C SER A 346 -0.15 -14.37 -9.82
N ALA A 347 -0.82 -15.42 -9.33
CA ALA A 347 -0.32 -16.79 -9.39
C ALA A 347 -0.15 -17.30 -10.83
N THR A 348 -1.10 -16.96 -11.73
CA THR A 348 -1.04 -17.38 -13.15
C THR A 348 0.08 -16.71 -13.94
N ARG A 349 0.43 -15.46 -13.62
CA ARG A 349 1.50 -14.74 -14.32
C ARG A 349 2.89 -15.10 -13.81
N CYS A 350 2.97 -15.59 -12.57
CA CYS A 350 4.23 -15.97 -11.99
C CYS A 350 4.01 -16.91 -10.79
N SER A 351 4.52 -18.13 -10.92
CA SER A 351 4.49 -19.15 -9.85
C SER A 351 5.18 -18.71 -8.55
N THR A 352 6.00 -17.66 -8.62
CA THR A 352 6.83 -17.16 -7.51
C THR A 352 6.65 -15.68 -7.18
N ALA A 353 5.70 -14.97 -7.80
CA ALA A 353 5.56 -13.52 -7.56
C ALA A 353 5.04 -13.27 -6.15
N ARG A 354 5.97 -12.99 -5.25
CA ARG A 354 5.68 -12.67 -3.85
C ARG A 354 5.55 -11.18 -3.61
N PHE A 355 6.10 -10.32 -4.48
CA PHE A 355 6.12 -8.88 -4.22
C PHE A 355 5.44 -8.08 -5.33
N SER A 356 4.51 -7.22 -4.94
CA SER A 356 3.89 -6.18 -5.76
C SER A 356 4.19 -4.83 -5.12
N PHE A 357 4.51 -3.81 -5.91
CA PHE A 357 4.65 -2.45 -5.39
C PHE A 357 3.30 -1.80 -5.12
N ASP A 358 2.22 -2.39 -5.62
CA ASP A 358 0.87 -1.87 -5.55
C ASP A 358 0.04 -2.56 -4.46
N LEU A 359 -0.83 -1.82 -3.77
CA LEU A 359 -1.76 -2.35 -2.76
C LEU A 359 -2.96 -2.98 -3.46
N GLN A 360 -3.31 -4.23 -3.22
CA GLN A 360 -4.44 -4.85 -3.92
C GLN A 360 -5.28 -5.70 -2.97
N ALA A 361 -4.80 -6.87 -2.55
CA ALA A 361 -5.60 -7.81 -1.76
C ALA A 361 -5.24 -7.84 -0.28
N VAL A 362 -3.97 -7.57 0.09
CA VAL A 362 -3.48 -7.79 1.44
C VAL A 362 -4.09 -6.79 2.42
N THR A 363 -4.00 -5.49 2.14
CA THR A 363 -4.56 -4.44 3.01
C THR A 363 -6.09 -4.55 3.17
N PRO A 364 -6.88 -4.78 2.10
CA PRO A 364 -8.33 -4.94 2.25
C PRO A 364 -8.72 -6.19 3.04
N LEU A 365 -8.09 -7.33 2.79
CA LEU A 365 -8.34 -8.56 3.56
C LEU A 365 -7.94 -8.41 5.03
N TYR A 366 -6.86 -7.67 5.29
CA TYR A 366 -6.46 -7.33 6.64
C TYR A 366 -7.54 -6.53 7.38
N ILE A 367 -8.07 -5.48 6.75
CA ILE A 367 -9.17 -4.67 7.30
C ILE A 367 -10.40 -5.54 7.56
N VAL A 368 -10.79 -6.40 6.61
CA VAL A 368 -11.94 -7.30 6.76
C VAL A 368 -11.74 -8.27 7.92
N ALA A 369 -10.61 -8.96 7.98
CA ALA A 369 -10.31 -9.92 9.04
C ALA A 369 -10.25 -9.27 10.43
N LEU A 370 -9.84 -8.00 10.49
CA LEU A 370 -9.78 -7.25 11.73
C LEU A 370 -11.15 -6.71 12.17
N ARG A 371 -11.97 -6.22 11.23
CA ARG A 371 -13.10 -5.33 11.56
C ARG A 371 -14.48 -5.87 11.20
N CYS A 372 -14.58 -6.90 10.36
CA CYS A 372 -15.88 -7.37 9.92
C CYS A 372 -16.71 -7.88 11.11
N PRO A 373 -17.99 -7.50 11.24
CA PRO A 373 -18.86 -8.06 12.27
C PRO A 373 -19.14 -9.55 12.08
N ASP A 374 -18.99 -10.06 10.85
CA ASP A 374 -19.31 -11.43 10.48
C ASP A 374 -18.09 -12.35 10.69
N PRO A 375 -18.14 -13.30 11.63
CA PRO A 375 -17.03 -14.18 12.00
C PRO A 375 -16.54 -15.07 10.86
N ASP A 376 -17.48 -15.56 10.05
CA ASP A 376 -17.17 -16.45 8.94
C ASP A 376 -16.48 -15.67 7.82
N VAL A 377 -16.88 -14.41 7.63
CA VAL A 377 -16.19 -13.49 6.72
C VAL A 377 -14.78 -13.18 7.21
N ARG A 378 -14.60 -12.92 8.52
CA ARG A 378 -13.25 -12.72 9.10
C ARG A 378 -12.36 -13.94 8.89
N CYS A 379 -12.88 -15.13 9.17
CA CYS A 379 -12.16 -16.39 9.01
C CYS A 379 -11.75 -16.63 7.54
N ARG A 380 -12.68 -16.41 6.60
CA ARG A 380 -12.37 -16.49 5.17
C ARG A 380 -11.29 -15.50 4.74
N ALA A 381 -11.35 -14.25 5.20
CA ALA A 381 -10.33 -13.26 4.91
C ALA A 381 -8.95 -13.66 5.46
N LEU A 382 -8.90 -14.17 6.69
CA LEU A 382 -7.68 -14.70 7.31
C LEU A 382 -7.10 -15.89 6.52
N ASN A 383 -7.95 -16.82 6.07
CA ASN A 383 -7.50 -17.95 5.28
C ASN A 383 -6.97 -17.53 3.91
N LEU A 384 -7.59 -16.53 3.26
CA LEU A 384 -7.08 -15.96 2.01
C LEU A 384 -5.68 -15.34 2.20
N LEU A 385 -5.48 -14.58 3.28
CA LEU A 385 -4.16 -14.01 3.62
C LEU A 385 -3.08 -15.09 3.81
N ARG A 386 -3.40 -16.19 4.49
CA ARG A 386 -2.47 -17.31 4.66
C ARG A 386 -2.14 -18.02 3.34
N SER A 387 -3.09 -18.06 2.41
CA SER A 387 -2.94 -18.80 1.16
C SER A 387 -2.12 -18.09 0.07
N CYS A 388 -2.04 -16.76 0.08
CA CYS A 388 -1.52 -16.01 -1.06
C CYS A 388 0.00 -15.77 -1.04
N SER A 389 0.71 -16.04 0.07
CA SER A 389 2.17 -15.85 0.21
C SER A 389 2.70 -14.56 -0.44
N ARG A 390 1.95 -13.47 -0.24
CA ARG A 390 2.09 -12.22 -0.99
C ARG A 390 2.53 -11.07 -0.10
N ARG A 391 3.32 -10.18 -0.67
CA ARG A 391 3.82 -8.92 -0.12
C ARG A 391 3.42 -7.79 -1.07
N GLU A 392 2.76 -6.78 -0.53
CA GLU A 392 2.26 -5.61 -1.26
C GLU A 392 2.89 -4.36 -0.64
N GLY A 393 4.04 -3.96 -1.19
CA GLY A 393 4.87 -2.91 -0.61
C GLY A 393 5.25 -3.22 0.83
N LEU A 394 4.75 -2.42 1.78
CA LEU A 394 4.98 -2.58 3.21
C LEU A 394 4.18 -3.74 3.84
N TRP A 395 3.18 -4.28 3.15
CA TRP A 395 2.28 -5.28 3.71
C TRP A 395 2.70 -6.70 3.38
N ASP A 396 2.97 -7.52 4.40
CA ASP A 396 3.22 -8.96 4.24
C ASP A 396 2.03 -9.79 4.73
N SER A 397 1.45 -10.59 3.82
CA SER A 397 0.23 -11.38 4.08
C SER A 397 0.35 -12.35 5.26
N HIS A 398 1.51 -12.98 5.44
CA HIS A 398 1.74 -13.94 6.52
C HIS A 398 1.96 -13.23 7.85
N LEU A 399 2.75 -12.15 7.83
CA LEU A 399 2.95 -11.31 9.01
C LEU A 399 1.60 -10.83 9.54
N VAL A 400 0.75 -10.27 8.68
CA VAL A 400 -0.53 -9.74 9.15
C VAL A 400 -1.53 -10.83 9.51
N ALA A 401 -1.50 -11.99 8.85
CA ALA A 401 -2.29 -13.15 9.27
C ALA A 401 -1.91 -13.66 10.67
N ASN A 402 -0.63 -13.63 11.01
CA ASN A 402 -0.14 -14.01 12.34
C ASN A 402 -0.62 -13.01 13.41
N VAL A 403 -0.56 -11.70 13.12
CA VAL A 403 -1.11 -10.68 14.01
C VAL A 403 -2.62 -10.87 14.21
N LEU A 404 -3.39 -11.07 13.13
CA LEU A 404 -4.83 -11.31 13.18
C LEU A 404 -5.19 -12.58 13.96
N SER A 405 -4.36 -13.63 13.86
CA SER A 405 -4.53 -14.87 14.62
C SER A 405 -4.37 -14.62 16.12
N TRP A 406 -3.41 -13.77 16.52
CA TRP A 406 -3.24 -13.35 17.90
C TRP A 406 -4.42 -12.50 18.39
N VAL A 407 -4.88 -11.52 17.59
CA VAL A 407 -6.06 -10.71 17.91
C VAL A 407 -7.28 -11.60 18.13
N THR A 408 -7.54 -12.56 17.24
CA THR A 408 -8.65 -13.51 17.35
C THR A 408 -8.57 -14.33 18.64
N LYS A 409 -7.36 -14.76 19.05
CA LYS A 409 -7.15 -15.46 20.33
C LYS A 409 -7.45 -14.57 21.54
N LEU A 410 -7.07 -13.30 21.49
CA LEU A 410 -7.35 -12.35 22.57
C LEU A 410 -8.84 -12.11 22.75
N GLU A 411 -9.59 -12.02 21.66
CA GLU A 411 -11.05 -11.81 21.70
C GLU A 411 -11.82 -13.06 22.20
N GLY A 412 -11.21 -14.25 22.19
CA GLY A 412 -11.80 -15.50 22.67
C GLY A 412 -12.95 -16.02 21.79
N GLN A 413 -13.82 -16.90 22.33
CA GLN A 413 -15.00 -17.42 21.60
C GLN A 413 -16.00 -16.31 21.19
N ASP A 414 -15.96 -15.14 21.83
CA ASP A 414 -16.75 -13.96 21.46
C ASP A 414 -16.06 -13.09 20.37
N GLY A 415 -14.78 -13.31 20.06
CA GLY A 415 -14.12 -12.70 18.90
C GLY A 415 -14.68 -13.19 17.58
N LEU A 416 -15.11 -14.43 17.55
CA LEU A 416 -15.95 -14.98 16.49
C LEU A 416 -17.41 -14.50 16.59
N LYS A 417 -17.70 -13.33 17.16
CA LYS A 417 -19.00 -12.65 17.04
C LYS A 417 -18.89 -11.21 16.51
N GLY A 418 -17.72 -10.86 15.99
CA GLY A 418 -17.46 -9.55 15.40
C GLY A 418 -17.33 -8.44 16.44
N ILE A 419 -16.84 -7.29 15.99
CA ILE A 419 -16.85 -6.06 16.78
C ILE A 419 -18.32 -5.66 16.94
N SER A 420 -18.97 -6.13 18.01
CA SER A 420 -20.14 -5.48 18.54
C SER A 420 -19.70 -4.06 18.89
N ALA A 421 -20.09 -3.10 18.06
CA ALA A 421 -20.15 -1.71 18.46
C ALA A 421 -21.13 -1.62 19.63
N THR A 422 -20.66 -1.95 20.84
CA THR A 422 -20.87 -1.22 22.08
C THR A 422 -20.50 -1.98 23.36
N ASN A 423 -20.44 -3.32 23.46
CA ASN A 423 -20.28 -3.96 24.79
C ASN A 423 -19.59 -5.36 24.87
N GLY A 424 -18.76 -5.76 23.90
CA GLY A 424 -17.96 -6.99 23.99
C GLY A 424 -16.52 -6.77 24.50
N PRO A 425 -15.78 -7.82 24.92
CA PRO A 425 -14.35 -7.74 25.20
C PRO A 425 -13.55 -7.55 23.90
N GLY A 426 -13.67 -6.38 23.30
CA GLY A 426 -13.05 -6.05 22.01
C GLY A 426 -11.60 -5.59 22.18
N VAL A 427 -10.76 -5.97 21.20
CA VAL A 427 -9.42 -5.39 21.04
C VAL A 427 -9.55 -4.00 20.41
N THR A 428 -8.96 -3.00 21.05
CA THR A 428 -8.93 -1.62 20.56
C THR A 428 -7.50 -1.10 20.56
N HIS A 429 -7.26 0.07 19.93
CA HIS A 429 -5.98 0.76 19.98
C HIS A 429 -4.77 -0.12 19.60
N MET A 430 -4.90 -0.87 18.50
CA MET A 430 -3.76 -1.59 17.94
C MET A 430 -2.70 -0.59 17.45
N MET A 431 -1.48 -0.76 17.94
CA MET A 431 -0.30 0.02 17.60
C MET A 431 0.81 -0.95 17.23
N TYR A 432 1.56 -0.60 16.19
CA TYR A 432 2.68 -1.39 15.72
C TYR A 432 3.93 -0.60 15.99
N ASP A 433 4.81 -1.20 16.78
CA ASP A 433 6.09 -0.66 17.19
C ASP A 433 7.14 -1.53 16.52
N PHE A 434 7.64 -1.05 15.40
CA PHE A 434 8.58 -1.81 14.59
C PHE A 434 9.99 -1.51 15.04
N GLU A 435 10.67 -2.51 15.59
CA GLU A 435 12.10 -2.42 15.87
C GLU A 435 12.85 -3.02 14.70
N PHE A 436 13.14 -2.16 13.74
CA PHE A 436 13.68 -2.59 12.45
C PHE A 436 15.12 -3.09 12.55
N GLU A 437 15.94 -2.55 13.46
CA GLU A 437 17.32 -3.02 13.66
C GLU A 437 17.37 -4.44 14.25
N ALA A 438 16.48 -4.72 15.19
CA ALA A 438 16.36 -6.03 15.82
C ALA A 438 15.40 -6.97 15.08
N LYS A 439 14.90 -6.56 13.91
CA LYS A 439 14.00 -7.32 13.01
C LYS A 439 12.77 -7.91 13.70
N TYR A 440 12.16 -7.17 14.62
CA TYR A 440 10.91 -7.59 15.22
C TYR A 440 9.85 -6.51 15.13
N VAL A 441 8.60 -6.94 15.04
CA VAL A 441 7.44 -6.07 15.23
C VAL A 441 6.83 -6.37 16.59
N GLN A 442 6.61 -5.31 17.35
CA GLN A 442 5.86 -5.36 18.59
C GLN A 442 4.47 -4.77 18.35
N VAL A 443 3.44 -5.62 18.37
CA VAL A 443 2.06 -5.18 18.28
C VAL A 443 1.51 -5.00 19.68
N LYS A 444 1.13 -3.76 20.02
CA LYS A 444 0.47 -3.39 21.27
C LYS A 444 -1.02 -3.23 21.01
N CYS A 445 -1.88 -3.70 21.90
CA CYS A 445 -3.31 -3.40 21.84
C CYS A 445 -3.92 -3.31 23.24
N GLN A 446 -5.10 -2.69 23.31
CA GLN A 446 -5.88 -2.57 24.55
C GLN A 446 -7.06 -3.54 24.52
N GLN A 447 -7.13 -4.41 25.52
CA GLN A 447 -8.23 -5.36 25.71
C GLN A 447 -9.13 -4.90 26.86
N LEU A 448 -10.42 -4.68 26.59
CA LEU A 448 -11.42 -4.51 27.65
C LEU A 448 -11.83 -5.89 28.20
N GLY A 449 -11.62 -6.12 29.50
CA GLY A 449 -12.06 -7.35 30.16
C GLY A 449 -13.57 -7.34 30.43
N LYS A 450 -14.22 -8.52 30.44
CA LYS A 450 -15.63 -8.65 30.86
C LYS A 450 -15.78 -8.08 32.28
N GLY A 451 -16.52 -6.98 32.42
CA GLY A 451 -16.76 -6.31 33.71
C GLY A 451 -15.65 -5.37 34.21
N SER A 452 -14.53 -5.22 33.48
CA SER A 452 -13.46 -4.28 33.85
C SER A 452 -13.66 -2.92 33.16
N LYS A 453 -13.61 -1.83 33.95
CA LYS A 453 -13.58 -0.46 33.41
C LYS A 453 -12.22 -0.02 32.88
N ARG A 454 -11.15 -0.77 33.20
CA ARG A 454 -9.77 -0.42 32.78
C ARG A 454 -9.30 -1.38 31.67
N PRO A 455 -8.87 -0.85 30.51
CA PRO A 455 -8.28 -1.67 29.46
C PRO A 455 -6.92 -2.21 29.93
N VAL A 456 -6.61 -3.45 29.56
CA VAL A 456 -5.30 -4.06 29.81
C VAL A 456 -4.50 -4.05 28.53
N GLU A 457 -3.25 -3.60 28.61
CA GLU A 457 -2.33 -3.66 27.48
C GLU A 457 -1.91 -5.12 27.21
N ARG A 458 -1.87 -5.47 25.93
CA ARG A 458 -1.39 -6.76 25.41
C ARG A 458 -0.32 -6.49 24.40
N ILE A 459 0.71 -7.32 24.43
CA ILE A 459 1.90 -7.17 23.60
C ILE A 459 2.17 -8.49 22.90
N LEU A 460 2.31 -8.43 21.59
CA LEU A 460 2.82 -9.51 20.74
C LEU A 460 4.15 -9.09 20.16
N LYS A 461 5.19 -9.91 20.32
CA LYS A 461 6.48 -9.73 19.66
C LYS A 461 6.63 -10.80 18.60
N MET A 462 6.89 -10.39 17.36
CA MET A 462 7.06 -11.30 16.21
C MET A 462 8.33 -10.95 15.45
N SER A 463 9.02 -11.98 14.96
CA SER A 463 10.09 -11.81 13.97
C SER A 463 9.51 -11.31 12.64
N ILE A 464 10.31 -10.51 11.92
CA ILE A 464 10.00 -10.01 10.57
C ILE A 464 10.71 -10.86 9.49
N ASP A 465 11.61 -11.77 9.87
CA ASP A 465 12.38 -12.65 8.96
C ASP A 465 11.55 -13.70 8.21
#